data_AF-A0A2T9JSP8-F1
#
_entry.id   AF-A0A2T9JSP8-F1
#
_cell.length_a   1.000
_cell.length_b   1.000
_cell.length_c   1.000
_cell.angle_alpha   90.00
_cell.angle_beta   90.00
_cell.angle_gamma   90.00
#
_symmetry.space_group_name_H-M   'P 1'
#
loop_
_entity.id
_entity.type
_entity.pdbx_description
1 polymer ?
#
loop_
_entity_poly.entity_id
_entity_poly.type
_entity_poly.pdbx_seq_one_letter_code
_entity_poly.pdbx_strand_id
1 'polypeptide(L)'
;MSERRAYLYKGVGETVGVVTLDGRPERLIVQWPGDDPLDAEGVRGVARIKSIERAFGSAFVALPGGADVLLPLKPDMPKLVQGGLVEIEIRTASRADKSAVARFIAEGEGEPRVLAAAPGVEEQLRHHVKAGSPTTGERALEAVEAAEADILETVFALPGGGDVAIETTRALTSVDVDLGGREGDAKRAARQANMAALGVAARVLRLKGLGGLVVFDLVGRGHDGQALTVAARNAFAPDNPGVAIGAISKFGALEMALPRRARPVVERLVDAKGAWTAPYAARRLGRVLEREGRADPGGRLAARCAPAVLEAFAELDAGLAERLGRRFTVSAEPGWSNDRIEVSAA
;
A
#
# COMPACT_ATOMS: atom_id res chain seq x y z
N MET A 1 19.48 0.19 -17.87
CA MET A 1 18.60 1.25 -17.34
C MET A 1 17.46 0.56 -16.63
N SER A 2 17.11 0.94 -15.41
CA SER A 2 15.96 0.35 -14.73
C SER A 2 14.65 0.70 -15.46
N GLU A 3 13.79 -0.28 -15.64
CA GLU A 3 12.54 -0.15 -16.41
C GLU A 3 11.34 -0.26 -15.47
N ARG A 4 10.41 0.71 -15.56
CA ARG A 4 9.11 0.62 -14.91
C ARG A 4 8.01 0.28 -15.91
N ARG A 5 7.12 -0.64 -15.54
CA ARG A 5 5.92 -1.01 -16.32
C ARG A 5 4.67 -0.92 -15.46
N ALA A 6 3.56 -0.53 -16.07
CA ALA A 6 2.26 -0.40 -15.43
C ALA A 6 1.30 -1.49 -15.89
N TYR A 7 0.53 -2.02 -14.95
CA TYR A 7 -0.54 -2.99 -15.17
C TYR A 7 -1.82 -2.49 -14.53
N LEU A 8 -2.96 -2.66 -15.19
CA LEU A 8 -4.28 -2.26 -14.72
C LEU A 8 -5.26 -3.42 -14.86
N TYR A 9 -5.67 -3.96 -13.71
CA TYR A 9 -6.68 -5.00 -13.61
C TYR A 9 -8.02 -4.40 -13.16
N LYS A 10 -9.11 -4.72 -13.86
CA LYS A 10 -10.49 -4.33 -13.53
C LYS A 10 -11.33 -5.58 -13.30
N GLY A 11 -11.40 -6.00 -12.04
CA GLY A 11 -12.16 -7.17 -11.58
C GLY A 11 -13.58 -6.82 -11.17
N VAL A 12 -14.34 -7.83 -10.73
CA VAL A 12 -15.60 -7.58 -10.03
C VAL A 12 -15.27 -6.99 -8.66
N GLY A 13 -15.85 -5.82 -8.35
CA GLY A 13 -15.66 -5.14 -7.07
C GLY A 13 -14.23 -4.67 -6.78
N GLU A 14 -13.38 -4.55 -7.80
CA GLU A 14 -12.03 -4.00 -7.63
C GLU A 14 -11.44 -3.40 -8.91
N THR A 15 -10.64 -2.37 -8.72
CA THR A 15 -9.67 -1.89 -9.70
C THR A 15 -8.31 -1.88 -9.05
N VAL A 16 -7.34 -2.53 -9.68
CA VAL A 16 -6.00 -2.73 -9.10
C VAL A 16 -4.93 -2.34 -10.11
N GLY A 17 -4.00 -1.50 -9.68
CA GLY A 17 -2.85 -1.04 -10.44
C GLY A 17 -1.56 -1.62 -9.87
N VAL A 18 -0.69 -2.11 -10.73
CA VAL A 18 0.65 -2.57 -10.34
C VAL A 18 1.69 -1.80 -11.12
N VAL A 19 2.73 -1.33 -10.42
CA VAL A 19 3.96 -0.86 -11.04
C VAL A 19 5.05 -1.87 -10.72
N THR A 20 5.71 -2.39 -11.76
CA THR A 20 6.90 -3.22 -11.60
C THR A 20 8.16 -2.41 -11.88
N LEU A 21 9.24 -2.67 -11.15
CA LEU A 21 10.60 -2.20 -11.40
C LEU A 21 11.46 -3.41 -11.79
N ASP A 22 12.00 -3.41 -13.01
CA ASP A 22 12.84 -4.50 -13.53
C ASP A 22 12.15 -5.88 -13.41
N GLY A 23 10.86 -5.90 -13.71
CA GLY A 23 10.01 -7.10 -13.67
C GLY A 23 9.53 -7.52 -12.27
N ARG A 24 9.96 -6.86 -11.20
CA ARG A 24 9.52 -7.14 -9.82
C ARG A 24 8.46 -6.12 -9.37
N PRO A 25 7.42 -6.52 -8.63
CA PRO A 25 6.45 -5.58 -8.07
C PRO A 25 7.14 -4.51 -7.21
N GLU A 26 6.79 -3.24 -7.44
CA GLU A 26 7.29 -2.07 -6.68
C GLU A 26 6.15 -1.31 -6.02
N ARG A 27 4.95 -1.29 -6.61
CA ARG A 27 3.76 -0.63 -6.05
C ARG A 27 2.51 -1.42 -6.38
N LEU A 28 1.59 -1.48 -5.41
CA LEU A 28 0.23 -1.98 -5.57
C LEU A 28 -0.73 -0.85 -5.16
N ILE A 29 -1.66 -0.52 -6.05
CA ILE A 29 -2.68 0.51 -5.87
C ILE A 29 -4.02 -0.19 -5.95
N VAL A 30 -4.79 -0.19 -4.86
CA VAL A 30 -6.10 -0.85 -4.80
C VAL A 30 -7.19 0.20 -4.65
N GLN A 31 -8.28 0.02 -5.38
CA GLN A 31 -9.50 0.79 -5.24
C GLN A 31 -10.69 -0.16 -5.24
N TRP A 32 -11.50 -0.08 -4.19
CA TRP A 32 -12.69 -0.91 -3.99
C TRP A 32 -13.94 -0.01 -3.93
N PRO A 33 -15.12 -0.45 -4.40
CA PRO A 33 -16.35 0.35 -4.38
C PRO A 33 -16.76 0.88 -2.99
N GLY A 34 -16.42 0.18 -1.92
CA GLY A 34 -16.67 0.61 -0.53
C GLY A 34 -15.66 1.61 0.05
N ASP A 35 -14.63 2.02 -0.70
CA ASP A 35 -13.68 3.03 -0.21
C ASP A 35 -14.35 4.41 -0.11
N ASP A 36 -14.08 5.16 0.97
CA ASP A 36 -14.56 6.54 1.09
C ASP A 36 -13.84 7.42 0.03
N PRO A 37 -14.56 7.95 -0.97
CA PRO A 37 -13.95 8.74 -2.04
C PRO A 37 -13.38 10.08 -1.54
N LEU A 38 -13.74 10.50 -0.33
CA LEU A 38 -13.25 11.70 0.32
C LEU A 38 -12.09 11.44 1.28
N ASP A 39 -11.71 10.18 1.53
CA ASP A 39 -10.58 9.81 2.39
C ASP A 39 -9.41 9.24 1.57
N ALA A 40 -8.85 10.09 0.71
CA ALA A 40 -7.76 9.71 -0.17
C ALA A 40 -6.80 10.87 -0.44
N GLU A 41 -5.52 10.56 -0.63
CA GLU A 41 -4.50 11.55 -0.98
C GLU A 41 -4.87 12.25 -2.31
N GLY A 42 -4.73 13.57 -2.34
CA GLY A 42 -5.00 14.40 -3.52
C GLY A 42 -6.45 14.90 -3.62
N VAL A 43 -7.38 14.43 -2.78
CA VAL A 43 -8.73 15.00 -2.69
C VAL A 43 -8.63 16.48 -2.30
N ARG A 44 -9.26 17.36 -3.06
CA ARG A 44 -9.31 18.80 -2.78
C ARG A 44 -10.73 19.27 -2.62
N GLY A 45 -10.94 20.23 -1.72
CA GLY A 45 -12.24 20.85 -1.58
C GLY A 45 -12.23 22.05 -0.65
N VAL A 46 -13.35 22.76 -0.67
CA VAL A 46 -13.69 23.78 0.32
C VAL A 46 -14.29 23.07 1.52
N ALA A 47 -13.59 23.14 2.65
CA ALA A 47 -13.98 22.54 3.92
C ALA A 47 -14.33 23.63 4.93
N ARG A 48 -15.20 23.28 5.88
CA ARG A 48 -15.53 24.15 7.01
C ARG A 48 -14.68 23.77 8.22
N ILE A 49 -14.12 24.78 8.89
CA ILE A 49 -13.42 24.60 10.17
C ILE A 49 -14.46 24.31 11.26
N LYS A 50 -14.45 23.10 11.80
CA LYS A 50 -15.35 22.68 12.88
C LYS A 50 -14.85 23.11 14.25
N SER A 51 -13.56 22.96 14.50
CA SER A 51 -12.90 23.35 15.75
C SER A 51 -11.43 23.68 15.52
N ILE A 52 -10.84 24.45 16.45
CA ILE A 52 -9.43 24.84 16.42
C ILE A 52 -8.81 24.46 17.76
N GLU A 53 -7.83 23.55 17.72
CA GLU A 53 -7.09 23.06 18.87
C GLU A 53 -5.72 23.74 18.95
N ARG A 54 -5.69 24.95 19.53
CA ARG A 54 -4.47 25.79 19.58
C ARG A 54 -3.33 25.12 20.34
N ALA A 55 -3.63 24.35 21.40
CA ALA A 55 -2.63 23.64 22.19
C ALA A 55 -1.83 22.63 21.36
N PHE A 56 -2.45 22.07 20.32
CA PHE A 56 -1.84 21.08 19.43
C PHE A 56 -1.49 21.66 18.05
N GLY A 57 -1.62 22.99 17.87
CA GLY A 57 -1.35 23.65 16.59
C GLY A 57 -2.12 23.04 15.43
N SER A 58 -3.39 22.66 15.63
CA SER A 58 -4.20 21.99 14.60
C SER A 58 -5.66 22.47 14.62
N ALA A 59 -6.37 22.19 13.54
CA ALA A 59 -7.81 22.40 13.41
C ALA A 59 -8.47 21.15 12.83
N PHE A 60 -9.74 20.92 13.15
CA PHE A 60 -10.54 19.89 12.50
C PHE A 60 -11.41 20.55 11.42
N VAL A 61 -11.31 20.01 10.22
CA VAL A 61 -12.03 20.47 9.03
C VAL A 61 -12.77 19.29 8.40
N ALA A 62 -13.91 19.54 7.76
CA ALA A 62 -14.64 18.49 7.07
C ALA A 62 -15.05 18.92 5.67
N LEU A 63 -14.84 18.03 4.69
CA LEU A 63 -15.50 18.11 3.40
C LEU A 63 -16.97 17.66 3.55
N PRO A 64 -17.89 18.14 2.69
CA PRO A 64 -19.28 17.70 2.74
C PRO A 64 -19.41 16.19 2.62
N GLY A 65 -20.08 15.56 3.57
CA GLY A 65 -20.29 14.10 3.58
C GLY A 65 -19.08 13.28 4.04
N GLY A 66 -17.92 13.90 4.28
CA GLY A 66 -16.71 13.23 4.75
C GLY A 66 -16.54 13.27 6.27
N ALA A 67 -15.63 12.44 6.77
CA ALA A 67 -15.17 12.47 8.16
C ALA A 67 -14.34 13.74 8.46
N ASP A 68 -14.11 13.98 9.76
CA ASP A 68 -13.24 15.08 10.19
C ASP A 68 -11.77 14.78 9.87
N VAL A 69 -11.13 15.76 9.25
CA VAL A 69 -9.74 15.73 8.80
C VAL A 69 -8.93 16.70 9.66
N LEU A 70 -7.74 16.28 10.06
CA LEU A 70 -6.81 17.12 10.81
C LEU A 70 -6.09 18.08 9.86
N LEU A 71 -6.15 19.37 10.12
CA LEU A 71 -5.41 20.42 9.44
C LEU A 71 -4.33 20.98 10.38
N PRO A 72 -3.03 20.65 10.18
CA PRO A 72 -1.94 21.27 10.92
C PRO A 72 -1.85 22.76 10.62
N LEU A 73 -1.80 23.59 11.65
CA LEU A 73 -1.66 25.03 11.56
C LEU A 73 -0.18 25.40 11.49
N LYS A 74 0.19 26.29 10.56
CA LYS A 74 1.55 26.81 10.45
C LYS A 74 1.58 28.31 10.73
N PRO A 75 2.72 28.85 11.22
CA PRO A 75 2.83 30.28 11.57
C PRO A 75 2.59 31.25 10.40
N ASP A 76 2.82 30.81 9.16
CA ASP A 76 2.66 31.57 7.92
C ASP A 76 1.23 31.55 7.37
N MET A 77 0.31 30.82 7.99
CA MET A 77 -1.09 30.76 7.58
C MET A 77 -1.88 32.01 8.00
N PRO A 78 -2.92 32.40 7.24
CA PRO A 78 -3.86 33.43 7.68
C PRO A 78 -4.55 33.03 8.99
N LYS A 79 -5.08 34.03 9.71
CA LYS A 79 -5.77 33.79 10.98
C LYS A 79 -7.11 33.09 10.75
N LEU A 80 -7.11 31.78 10.92
CA LEU A 80 -8.30 30.95 10.80
C LEU A 80 -9.25 31.12 12.01
N VAL A 81 -10.55 31.02 11.75
CA VAL A 81 -11.63 31.09 12.75
C VAL A 81 -12.56 29.89 12.64
N GLN A 82 -13.12 29.46 13.76
CA GLN A 82 -14.13 28.40 13.78
C GLN A 82 -15.35 28.81 12.94
N GLY A 83 -15.89 27.88 12.16
CA GLY A 83 -16.96 28.13 11.19
C GLY A 83 -16.48 28.71 9.86
N GLY A 84 -15.24 29.22 9.80
CA GLY A 84 -14.60 29.71 8.58
C GLY A 84 -14.37 28.63 7.54
N LEU A 85 -14.14 29.05 6.30
CA LEU A 85 -13.95 28.17 5.15
C LEU A 85 -12.50 28.18 4.71
N VAL A 86 -12.01 27.01 4.33
CA VAL A 86 -10.64 26.81 3.87
C VAL A 86 -10.64 25.88 2.67
N GLU A 87 -9.79 26.17 1.70
CA GLU A 87 -9.41 25.18 0.70
C GLU A 87 -8.35 24.25 1.27
N ILE A 88 -8.61 22.96 1.18
CA ILE A 88 -7.71 21.92 1.64
C ILE A 88 -7.39 20.91 0.55
N GLU A 89 -6.26 20.24 0.72
CA GLU A 89 -5.87 19.04 -0.02
C GLU A 89 -5.53 17.95 0.99
N ILE A 90 -6.14 16.77 0.89
CA ILE A 90 -5.77 15.63 1.72
C ILE A 90 -4.38 15.14 1.32
N ARG A 91 -3.47 15.12 2.29
CA ARG A 91 -2.08 14.66 2.11
C ARG A 91 -1.85 13.25 2.60
N THR A 92 -2.70 12.79 3.50
CA THR A 92 -2.61 11.45 4.08
C THR A 92 -4.01 10.99 4.43
N ALA A 93 -4.42 9.87 3.84
CA ALA A 93 -5.69 9.22 4.17
C ALA A 93 -5.72 8.73 5.63
N SER A 94 -6.93 8.51 6.16
CA SER A 94 -7.13 7.97 7.49
C SER A 94 -6.62 6.54 7.63
N ARG A 95 -6.43 6.12 8.88
CA ARG A 95 -6.02 4.78 9.28
C ARG A 95 -6.78 4.39 10.54
N ALA A 96 -6.68 3.12 10.93
CA ALA A 96 -7.40 2.54 12.06
C ALA A 96 -7.52 3.47 13.29
N ASP A 97 -6.43 4.12 13.71
CA ASP A 97 -6.41 4.99 14.89
C ASP A 97 -6.09 6.47 14.58
N LYS A 98 -6.07 6.88 13.31
CA LYS A 98 -5.59 8.22 12.91
C LYS A 98 -6.50 8.83 11.85
N SER A 99 -7.04 10.00 12.14
CA SER A 99 -7.72 10.84 11.16
C SER A 99 -6.83 11.16 9.97
N ALA A 100 -7.45 11.39 8.81
CA ALA A 100 -6.77 11.93 7.66
C ALA A 100 -6.09 13.26 7.99
N VAL A 101 -5.03 13.60 7.27
CA VAL A 101 -4.29 14.85 7.43
C VAL A 101 -4.36 15.66 6.14
N ALA A 102 -4.81 16.90 6.25
CA ALA A 102 -4.90 17.87 5.17
C ALA A 102 -3.73 18.86 5.18
N ARG A 103 -3.50 19.48 4.03
CA ARG A 103 -2.72 20.69 3.85
C ARG A 103 -3.66 21.85 3.53
N PHE A 104 -3.38 22.99 4.12
CA PHE A 104 -3.99 24.27 3.73
C PHE A 104 -3.52 24.67 2.32
N ILE A 105 -4.47 25.09 1.48
CA ILE A 105 -4.21 25.63 0.15
C ILE A 105 -4.43 27.14 0.13
N ALA A 106 -5.62 27.58 0.54
CA ALA A 106 -6.04 28.97 0.53
C ALA A 106 -7.25 29.18 1.46
N GLU A 107 -7.65 30.43 1.68
CA GLU A 107 -8.94 30.75 2.26
C GLU A 107 -10.06 30.25 1.32
N GLY A 108 -11.14 29.70 1.89
CA GLY A 108 -12.22 29.11 1.12
C GLY A 108 -13.33 30.11 0.80
N GLU A 109 -13.94 29.96 -0.38
CA GLU A 109 -15.06 30.81 -0.84
C GLU A 109 -16.30 29.97 -1.21
N GLY A 110 -17.48 30.57 -1.04
CA GLY A 110 -18.77 29.95 -1.36
C GLY A 110 -19.20 28.88 -0.35
N GLU A 111 -19.85 27.82 -0.83
CA GLU A 111 -20.27 26.72 0.04
C GLU A 111 -19.25 25.57 0.07
N PRO A 112 -19.16 24.82 1.18
CA PRO A 112 -18.37 23.59 1.26
C PRO A 112 -18.68 22.64 0.11
N ARG A 113 -17.64 22.18 -0.59
CA ARG A 113 -17.77 21.31 -1.79
C ARG A 113 -16.46 20.61 -2.10
N VAL A 114 -16.56 19.48 -2.78
CA VAL A 114 -15.40 18.81 -3.39
C VAL A 114 -15.03 19.56 -4.67
N LEU A 115 -13.76 19.94 -4.81
CA LEU A 115 -13.21 20.62 -5.99
C LEU A 115 -12.49 19.63 -6.91
N ALA A 116 -11.81 18.63 -6.34
CA ALA A 116 -11.18 17.55 -7.09
C ALA A 116 -11.28 16.23 -6.31
N ALA A 117 -11.70 15.18 -6.98
CA ALA A 117 -11.73 13.82 -6.43
C ALA A 117 -10.31 13.23 -6.34
N ALA A 118 -10.19 12.11 -5.63
CA ALA A 118 -8.96 11.34 -5.62
C ALA A 118 -8.61 10.86 -7.04
N PRO A 119 -7.32 10.83 -7.42
CA PRO A 119 -6.92 10.29 -8.71
C PRO A 119 -7.29 8.81 -8.78
N GLY A 120 -7.94 8.40 -9.87
CA GLY A 120 -8.24 6.99 -10.11
C GLY A 120 -6.97 6.15 -10.28
N VAL A 121 -7.07 4.83 -10.13
CA VAL A 121 -5.91 3.92 -10.23
C VAL A 121 -5.08 4.16 -11.49
N GLU A 122 -5.74 4.33 -12.64
CA GLU A 122 -5.05 4.55 -13.91
C GLU A 122 -4.29 5.88 -13.97
N GLU A 123 -4.82 6.93 -13.35
CA GLU A 123 -4.14 8.23 -13.24
C GLU A 123 -2.91 8.11 -12.32
N GLN A 124 -3.05 7.41 -11.20
CA GLN A 124 -1.91 7.15 -10.31
C GLN A 124 -0.80 6.33 -11.00
N LEU A 125 -1.15 5.36 -11.85
CA LEU A 125 -0.16 4.61 -12.65
C LEU A 125 0.64 5.53 -13.58
N ARG A 126 0.00 6.53 -14.20
CA ARG A 126 0.66 7.50 -15.09
C ARG A 126 1.69 8.38 -14.36
N HIS A 127 1.56 8.58 -13.06
CA HIS A 127 2.58 9.28 -12.26
C HIS A 127 3.88 8.48 -12.13
N HIS A 128 3.82 7.15 -12.26
CA HIS A 128 4.97 6.26 -12.09
C HIS A 128 5.56 5.77 -13.40
N VAL A 129 4.75 5.67 -14.45
CA VAL A 129 5.17 5.19 -15.78
C VAL A 129 4.74 6.22 -16.82
N LYS A 130 5.73 6.93 -17.38
CA LYS A 130 5.51 8.11 -18.25
C LYS A 130 5.10 7.76 -19.69
N ALA A 131 5.29 6.52 -20.13
CA ALA A 131 5.05 6.12 -21.52
C ALA A 131 4.27 4.80 -21.58
N GLY A 132 3.34 4.73 -22.55
CA GLY A 132 2.51 3.57 -22.82
C GLY A 132 1.23 3.50 -21.97
N SER A 133 0.22 2.82 -22.50
CA SER A 133 -0.97 2.43 -21.73
C SER A 133 -0.62 1.28 -20.79
N PRO A 134 -1.24 1.19 -19.59
CA PRO A 134 -1.05 0.04 -18.72
C PRO A 134 -1.42 -1.27 -19.43
N THR A 135 -0.67 -2.33 -19.17
CA THR A 135 -1.04 -3.68 -19.60
C THR A 135 -2.30 -4.12 -18.85
N THR A 136 -3.29 -4.70 -19.55
CA THR A 136 -4.57 -5.12 -18.98
C THR A 136 -4.81 -6.63 -19.14
N GLY A 137 -5.94 -7.14 -18.66
CA GLY A 137 -6.34 -8.54 -18.81
C GLY A 137 -5.56 -9.51 -17.92
N GLU A 138 -5.34 -10.74 -18.39
CA GLU A 138 -4.74 -11.81 -17.58
C GLU A 138 -3.33 -11.46 -17.09
N ARG A 139 -2.50 -10.83 -17.93
CA ARG A 139 -1.17 -10.36 -17.52
C ARG A 139 -1.22 -9.32 -16.40
N ALA A 140 -2.28 -8.51 -16.34
CA ALA A 140 -2.47 -7.59 -15.23
C ALA A 140 -2.87 -8.32 -13.96
N LEU A 141 -3.71 -9.35 -14.06
CA LEU A 141 -4.07 -10.22 -12.94
C LEU A 141 -2.84 -10.96 -12.40
N GLU A 142 -1.99 -11.54 -13.26
CA GLU A 142 -0.73 -12.17 -12.87
C GLU A 142 0.18 -11.20 -12.10
N ALA A 143 0.30 -9.95 -12.59
CA ALA A 143 1.08 -8.92 -11.91
C ALA A 143 0.49 -8.55 -10.53
N VAL A 144 -0.83 -8.53 -10.40
CA VAL A 144 -1.53 -8.32 -9.13
C VAL A 144 -1.25 -9.48 -8.17
N GLU A 145 -1.40 -10.72 -8.61
CA GLU A 145 -1.16 -11.90 -7.77
C GLU A 145 0.31 -11.98 -7.30
N ALA A 146 1.26 -11.64 -8.18
CA ALA A 146 2.67 -11.54 -7.81
C ALA A 146 2.95 -10.43 -6.80
N ALA A 147 2.31 -9.26 -6.97
CA ALA A 147 2.43 -8.15 -6.03
C ALA A 147 1.84 -8.49 -4.65
N GLU A 148 0.68 -9.13 -4.61
CA GLU A 148 0.04 -9.60 -3.37
C GLU A 148 0.91 -10.66 -2.67
N ALA A 149 1.49 -11.61 -3.41
CA ALA A 149 2.41 -12.60 -2.86
C ALA A 149 3.65 -11.93 -2.22
N ASP A 150 4.29 -11.00 -2.92
CA ASP A 150 5.42 -10.22 -2.36
C ASP A 150 5.00 -9.37 -1.15
N ILE A 151 3.74 -8.92 -1.06
CA ILE A 151 3.25 -8.17 0.12
C ILE A 151 3.03 -9.08 1.32
N LEU A 152 2.67 -10.35 1.11
CA LEU A 152 2.46 -11.31 2.20
C LEU A 152 3.77 -11.95 2.68
N GLU A 153 4.81 -11.96 1.86
CA GLU A 153 6.14 -12.48 2.21
C GLU A 153 6.89 -11.56 3.20
N THR A 154 7.66 -12.15 4.11
CA THR A 154 8.55 -11.44 5.04
C THR A 154 10.01 -11.54 4.64
N VAL A 155 10.43 -12.63 3.99
CA VAL A 155 11.84 -12.90 3.64
C VAL A 155 12.06 -12.81 2.13
N PHE A 156 13.03 -12.01 1.70
CA PHE A 156 13.33 -11.79 0.29
C PHE A 156 14.78 -12.15 -0.03
N ALA A 157 14.98 -12.98 -1.05
CA ALA A 157 16.33 -13.33 -1.49
C ALA A 157 17.13 -12.11 -2.00
N LEU A 158 18.41 -12.07 -1.63
CA LEU A 158 19.34 -11.05 -2.11
C LEU A 158 20.08 -11.50 -3.37
N PRO A 159 20.28 -10.59 -4.35
CA PRO A 159 21.17 -10.84 -5.47
C PRO A 159 22.56 -11.31 -4.99
N GLY A 160 22.99 -12.47 -5.46
CA GLY A 160 24.27 -13.09 -5.13
C GLY A 160 24.31 -13.82 -3.78
N GLY A 161 23.17 -14.14 -3.17
CA GLY A 161 23.06 -15.02 -2.00
C GLY A 161 22.76 -14.29 -0.69
N GLY A 162 22.08 -14.99 0.21
CA GLY A 162 21.50 -14.44 1.43
C GLY A 162 20.08 -13.95 1.22
N ASP A 163 19.53 -13.33 2.26
CA ASP A 163 18.18 -12.81 2.26
C ASP A 163 18.06 -11.57 3.16
N VAL A 164 16.91 -10.93 3.05
CA VAL A 164 16.53 -9.80 3.89
C VAL A 164 15.12 -10.04 4.41
N ALA A 165 14.96 -10.02 5.73
CA ALA A 165 13.67 -10.11 6.40
C ALA A 165 13.15 -8.69 6.69
N ILE A 166 11.88 -8.43 6.39
CA ILE A 166 11.23 -7.13 6.58
C ILE A 166 9.97 -7.31 7.42
N GLU A 167 10.02 -6.87 8.66
CA GLU A 167 8.96 -7.12 9.65
C GLU A 167 8.49 -5.82 10.29
N THR A 168 7.18 -5.72 10.53
CA THR A 168 6.58 -4.54 11.13
C THR A 168 6.21 -4.82 12.58
N THR A 169 6.67 -3.96 13.48
CA THR A 169 6.27 -3.94 14.89
C THR A 169 5.25 -2.83 15.11
N ARG A 170 4.78 -2.69 16.36
CA ARG A 170 3.93 -1.55 16.76
C ARG A 170 4.59 -0.19 16.51
N ALA A 171 5.91 -0.09 16.63
CA ALA A 171 6.62 1.19 16.65
C ALA A 171 7.37 1.50 15.34
N LEU A 172 8.01 0.48 14.77
CA LEU A 172 8.93 0.60 13.64
C LEU A 172 8.92 -0.65 12.76
N THR A 173 9.50 -0.53 11.58
CA THR A 173 9.78 -1.67 10.69
C THR A 173 11.24 -2.06 10.83
N SER A 174 11.52 -3.33 11.17
CA SER A 174 12.85 -3.90 11.19
C SER A 174 13.20 -4.50 9.83
N VAL A 175 14.46 -4.34 9.43
CA VAL A 175 15.03 -4.95 8.23
C VAL A 175 16.28 -5.71 8.67
N ASP A 176 16.21 -7.03 8.67
CA ASP A 176 17.33 -7.89 9.06
C ASP A 176 18.02 -8.45 7.81
N VAL A 177 19.34 -8.49 7.80
CA VAL A 177 20.14 -8.86 6.62
C VAL A 177 20.98 -10.08 6.92
N ASP A 178 20.70 -11.17 6.22
CA ASP A 178 21.46 -12.40 6.35
C ASP A 178 22.36 -12.63 5.13
N LEU A 179 23.62 -12.99 5.41
CA LEU A 179 24.59 -13.32 4.38
C LEU A 179 24.49 -14.81 4.04
N GLY A 180 24.13 -15.14 2.80
CA GLY A 180 24.24 -16.50 2.28
C GLY A 180 25.69 -16.84 1.93
N GLY A 181 25.97 -18.14 1.76
CA GLY A 181 27.30 -18.66 1.45
C GLY A 181 27.94 -18.00 0.21
N ARG A 182 28.72 -16.95 0.44
CA ARG A 182 29.55 -16.28 -0.56
C ARG A 182 31.01 -16.64 -0.33
N GLU A 183 31.67 -17.17 -1.35
CA GLU A 183 33.12 -17.37 -1.34
C GLU A 183 33.86 -16.02 -1.48
N GLY A 184 34.89 -15.80 -0.67
CA GLY A 184 35.78 -14.63 -0.76
C GLY A 184 35.88 -13.79 0.53
N ASP A 185 36.35 -12.55 0.40
CA ASP A 185 36.54 -11.62 1.52
C ASP A 185 35.19 -11.32 2.22
N ALA A 186 35.07 -11.78 3.46
CA ALA A 186 33.88 -11.62 4.30
C ALA A 186 33.43 -10.15 4.43
N LYS A 187 34.37 -9.20 4.51
CA LYS A 187 34.04 -7.77 4.64
C LYS A 187 33.43 -7.23 3.37
N ARG A 188 33.97 -7.63 2.22
CA ARG A 188 33.42 -7.27 0.91
C ARG A 188 32.05 -7.91 0.68
N ALA A 189 31.89 -9.19 1.02
CA ALA A 189 30.63 -9.92 0.89
C ALA A 189 29.51 -9.28 1.73
N ALA A 190 29.80 -8.93 2.99
CA ALA A 190 28.89 -8.23 3.89
C ALA A 190 28.48 -6.85 3.34
N ARG A 191 29.45 -6.04 2.86
CA ARG A 191 29.14 -4.74 2.24
C ARG A 191 28.21 -4.88 1.04
N GLN A 192 28.45 -5.86 0.17
CA GLN A 192 27.62 -6.09 -1.01
C GLN A 192 26.22 -6.57 -0.64
N ALA A 193 26.09 -7.45 0.36
CA ALA A 193 24.80 -7.90 0.87
C ALA A 193 23.98 -6.72 1.44
N ASN A 194 24.60 -5.89 2.28
CA ASN A 194 23.95 -4.69 2.84
C ASN A 194 23.49 -3.70 1.73
N MET A 195 24.30 -3.47 0.70
CA MET A 195 23.89 -2.63 -0.43
C MET A 195 22.74 -3.22 -1.23
N ALA A 196 22.73 -4.55 -1.43
CA ALA A 196 21.64 -5.24 -2.10
C ALA A 196 20.34 -5.20 -1.26
N ALA A 197 20.47 -5.41 0.06
CA ALA A 197 19.36 -5.33 1.01
C ALA A 197 18.70 -3.95 1.02
N LEU A 198 19.48 -2.86 0.97
CA LEU A 198 18.94 -1.50 0.83
C LEU A 198 18.07 -1.36 -0.44
N GLY A 199 18.51 -1.92 -1.56
CA GLY A 199 17.75 -1.90 -2.82
C GLY A 199 16.46 -2.72 -2.75
N VAL A 200 16.54 -3.96 -2.24
CA VAL A 200 15.39 -4.86 -2.09
C VAL A 200 14.39 -4.28 -1.10
N ALA A 201 14.84 -3.84 0.08
CA ALA A 201 14.00 -3.24 1.10
C ALA A 201 13.32 -1.96 0.59
N ALA A 202 14.03 -1.08 -0.11
CA ALA A 202 13.40 0.12 -0.68
C ALA A 202 12.24 -0.22 -1.62
N ARG A 203 12.40 -1.23 -2.49
CA ARG A 203 11.31 -1.73 -3.36
C ARG A 203 10.15 -2.33 -2.56
N VAL A 204 10.44 -3.20 -1.59
CA VAL A 204 9.41 -3.91 -0.82
C VAL A 204 8.65 -2.96 0.11
N LEU A 205 9.33 -2.01 0.75
CA LEU A 205 8.69 -0.98 1.58
C LEU A 205 7.74 -0.12 0.74
N ARG A 206 8.13 0.26 -0.49
CA ARG A 206 7.24 0.93 -1.45
C ARG A 206 6.05 0.05 -1.85
N LEU A 207 6.29 -1.24 -2.07
CA LEU A 207 5.24 -2.18 -2.48
C LEU A 207 4.19 -2.36 -1.37
N LYS A 208 4.63 -2.55 -0.12
CA LYS A 208 3.76 -2.70 1.05
C LYS A 208 3.13 -1.38 1.49
N GLY A 209 3.63 -0.24 0.99
CA GLY A 209 3.21 1.10 1.38
C GLY A 209 3.65 1.48 2.80
N LEU A 210 4.72 0.87 3.30
CA LEU A 210 5.23 1.09 4.66
C LEU A 210 6.01 2.40 4.75
N GLY A 211 5.82 3.10 5.86
CA GLY A 211 6.56 4.32 6.17
C GLY A 211 6.66 4.55 7.68
N GLY A 212 7.37 5.59 8.09
CA GLY A 212 7.78 5.81 9.48
C GLY A 212 9.21 5.39 9.76
N LEU A 213 9.50 5.06 11.02
CA LEU A 213 10.82 4.63 11.44
C LEU A 213 11.10 3.23 10.89
N VAL A 214 12.24 3.10 10.21
CA VAL A 214 12.77 1.84 9.70
C VAL A 214 14.19 1.68 10.21
N VAL A 215 14.53 0.49 10.71
CA VAL A 215 15.86 0.18 11.26
C VAL A 215 16.41 -1.03 10.52
N PHE A 216 17.59 -0.87 9.93
CA PHE A 216 18.32 -1.95 9.27
C PHE A 216 19.35 -2.53 10.24
N ASP A 217 19.24 -3.82 10.54
CA ASP A 217 20.30 -4.60 11.16
C ASP A 217 21.23 -5.11 10.05
N LEU A 218 22.42 -4.51 9.95
CA LEU A 218 23.33 -4.73 8.84
C LEU A 218 24.29 -5.86 9.17
N VAL A 219 24.51 -6.78 8.22
CA VAL A 219 25.44 -7.89 8.44
C VAL A 219 26.89 -7.42 8.54
N GLY A 220 27.64 -8.02 9.48
CA GLY A 220 29.07 -7.78 9.67
C GLY A 220 29.38 -6.64 10.65
N ARG A 221 30.65 -6.22 10.69
CA ARG A 221 31.14 -5.14 11.58
C ARG A 221 32.10 -4.22 10.82
N GLY A 222 32.35 -3.02 11.36
CA GLY A 222 33.29 -2.07 10.78
C GLY A 222 32.81 -1.54 9.43
N HIS A 223 31.52 -1.19 9.37
CA HIS A 223 30.85 -0.73 8.15
C HIS A 223 31.48 0.55 7.60
N ASP A 224 31.55 0.64 6.27
CA ASP A 224 31.81 1.89 5.57
C ASP A 224 30.52 2.72 5.57
N GLY A 225 30.33 3.52 6.62
CA GLY A 225 29.11 4.27 6.84
C GLY A 225 28.79 5.24 5.72
N GLN A 226 29.80 5.93 5.16
CA GLN A 226 29.59 6.86 4.06
C GLN A 226 29.08 6.13 2.81
N ALA A 227 29.68 5.00 2.45
CA ALA A 227 29.24 4.22 1.30
C ALA A 227 27.80 3.69 1.45
N LEU A 228 27.44 3.20 2.64
CA LEU A 228 26.10 2.70 2.91
C LEU A 228 25.06 3.82 2.94
N THR A 229 25.39 4.99 3.50
CA THR A 229 24.51 6.16 3.44
C THR A 229 24.27 6.60 1.99
N VAL A 230 25.30 6.59 1.13
CA VAL A 230 25.16 6.88 -0.30
C VAL A 230 24.28 5.84 -1.00
N ALA A 231 24.48 4.55 -0.71
CA ALA A 231 23.66 3.48 -1.24
C ALA A 231 22.19 3.62 -0.83
N ALA A 232 21.93 3.92 0.44
CA ALA A 232 20.59 4.16 0.97
C ALA A 232 19.94 5.38 0.31
N ARG A 233 20.67 6.49 0.16
CA ARG A 233 20.18 7.68 -0.57
C ARG A 233 19.76 7.35 -1.99
N ASN A 234 20.52 6.53 -2.70
CA ASN A 234 20.19 6.12 -4.06
C ASN A 234 18.97 5.20 -4.11
N ALA A 235 18.89 4.21 -3.22
CA ALA A 235 17.78 3.24 -3.18
C ALA A 235 16.42 3.89 -2.81
N PHE A 236 16.45 4.88 -1.91
CA PHE A 236 15.28 5.62 -1.43
C PHE A 236 15.09 6.99 -2.10
N ALA A 237 15.88 7.31 -3.12
CA ALA A 237 15.71 8.54 -3.90
C ALA A 237 14.27 8.72 -4.44
N PRO A 238 13.59 7.66 -4.96
CA PRO A 238 12.21 7.77 -5.44
C PRO A 238 11.16 8.10 -4.37
N ASP A 239 11.51 8.00 -3.09
CA ASP A 239 10.58 8.20 -1.95
C ASP A 239 10.58 9.65 -1.44
N ASN A 240 11.46 10.50 -1.97
CA ASN A 240 11.55 11.91 -1.61
C ASN A 240 10.39 12.76 -2.16
N PRO A 241 10.10 13.91 -1.51
CA PRO A 241 10.75 14.45 -0.30
C PRO A 241 10.29 13.76 0.99
N GLY A 242 11.08 13.87 2.04
CA GLY A 242 10.72 13.44 3.40
C GLY A 242 11.41 12.17 3.90
N VAL A 243 12.35 11.61 3.13
CA VAL A 243 13.22 10.54 3.60
C VAL A 243 14.34 11.15 4.45
N ALA A 244 14.48 10.71 5.69
CA ALA A 244 15.61 11.07 6.56
C ALA A 244 16.45 9.83 6.82
N ILE A 245 17.76 9.92 6.60
CA ILE A 245 18.71 8.81 6.78
C ILE A 245 19.71 9.21 7.86
N GLY A 246 19.72 8.45 8.94
CA GLY A 246 20.67 8.63 10.05
C GLY A 246 22.08 8.15 9.69
N ALA A 247 23.04 8.48 10.55
CA ALA A 247 24.34 7.83 10.52
C ALA A 247 24.21 6.38 11.01
N ILE A 248 25.14 5.52 10.59
CA ILE A 248 25.24 4.17 11.18
C ILE A 248 25.57 4.31 12.66
N SER A 249 24.80 3.64 13.50
CA SER A 249 24.96 3.70 14.95
C SER A 249 26.23 2.95 15.39
N LYS A 250 26.62 3.17 16.65
CA LYS A 250 27.72 2.42 17.28
C LYS A 250 27.48 0.91 17.34
N PHE A 251 26.23 0.47 17.20
CA PHE A 251 25.83 -0.93 17.20
C PHE A 251 25.75 -1.54 15.79
N GLY A 252 26.02 -0.76 14.74
CA GLY A 252 25.99 -1.23 13.34
C GLY A 252 24.65 -1.03 12.64
N ALA A 253 23.61 -0.57 13.34
CA ALA A 253 22.30 -0.34 12.76
C ALA A 253 22.24 0.95 11.92
N LEU A 254 21.48 0.93 10.82
CA LEU A 254 21.12 2.13 10.06
C LEU A 254 19.65 2.49 10.31
N GLU A 255 19.43 3.68 10.87
CA GLU A 255 18.11 4.20 11.17
C GLU A 255 17.66 5.18 10.08
N MET A 256 16.39 5.11 9.67
CA MET A 256 15.80 6.06 8.74
C MET A 256 14.32 6.31 9.02
N ALA A 257 13.84 7.48 8.61
CA ALA A 257 12.42 7.83 8.63
C ALA A 257 11.91 8.00 7.20
N LEU A 258 10.86 7.24 6.85
CA LEU A 258 10.18 7.31 5.56
C LEU A 258 8.86 8.08 5.67
N PRO A 259 8.50 8.90 4.66
CA PRO A 259 7.24 9.61 4.65
C PRO A 259 6.06 8.64 4.54
N ARG A 260 4.97 8.92 5.26
CA ARG A 260 3.73 8.15 5.15
C ARG A 260 2.74 8.92 4.27
N ARG A 261 2.61 8.49 3.01
CA ARG A 261 1.79 9.19 2.00
C ARG A 261 0.34 8.71 1.98
N ALA A 262 0.15 7.40 1.97
CA ALA A 262 -1.16 6.77 1.99
C ALA A 262 -1.29 5.78 3.15
N ARG A 263 -2.50 5.23 3.33
CA ARG A 263 -2.69 4.00 4.09
C ARG A 263 -1.85 2.89 3.44
N PRO A 264 -1.01 2.16 4.18
CA PRO A 264 -0.23 1.05 3.64
C PRO A 264 -1.15 0.01 2.99
N VAL A 265 -0.82 -0.41 1.77
CA VAL A 265 -1.65 -1.40 1.05
C VAL A 265 -1.65 -2.75 1.75
N VAL A 266 -0.60 -3.09 2.51
CA VAL A 266 -0.58 -4.28 3.36
C VAL A 266 -1.75 -4.32 4.35
N GLU A 267 -2.18 -3.17 4.90
CA GLU A 267 -3.34 -3.06 5.81
C GLU A 267 -4.69 -3.24 5.09
N ARG A 268 -4.70 -3.36 3.75
CA ARG A 268 -5.87 -3.75 2.96
C ARG A 268 -5.95 -5.27 2.85
N LEU A 269 -4.80 -5.95 2.77
CA LEU A 269 -4.69 -7.39 2.58
C LEU A 269 -4.78 -8.15 3.90
N VAL A 270 -4.09 -7.66 4.93
CA VAL A 270 -4.04 -8.29 6.26
C VAL A 270 -4.48 -7.33 7.36
N ASP A 271 -5.02 -7.91 8.44
CA ASP A 271 -5.37 -7.19 9.65
C ASP A 271 -4.15 -6.98 10.57
N ALA A 272 -4.37 -6.36 11.73
CA ALA A 272 -3.32 -6.09 12.72
C ALA A 272 -2.68 -7.35 13.32
N LYS A 273 -3.28 -8.53 13.14
CA LYS A 273 -2.75 -9.84 13.58
C LYS A 273 -2.07 -10.60 12.44
N GLY A 274 -2.03 -10.03 11.23
CA GLY A 274 -1.47 -10.67 10.03
C GLY A 274 -2.43 -11.65 9.33
N ALA A 275 -3.68 -11.76 9.78
CA ALA A 275 -4.68 -12.60 9.10
C ALA A 275 -5.26 -11.87 7.89
N TRP A 276 -5.63 -12.59 6.83
CA TRP A 276 -6.27 -11.97 5.67
C TRP A 276 -7.55 -11.22 6.06
N THR A 277 -7.73 -10.02 5.52
CA THR A 277 -9.01 -9.31 5.72
C THR A 277 -10.11 -9.99 4.90
N ALA A 278 -11.34 -9.99 5.41
CA ALA A 278 -12.48 -10.56 4.69
C ALA A 278 -12.71 -9.89 3.31
N PRO A 279 -12.62 -8.55 3.16
CA PRO A 279 -12.72 -7.91 1.85
C PRO A 279 -11.64 -8.33 0.84
N TYR A 280 -10.41 -8.59 1.31
CA TYR A 280 -9.34 -9.11 0.45
C TYR A 280 -9.62 -10.55 0.03
N ALA A 281 -9.93 -11.43 0.99
CA ALA A 281 -10.25 -12.82 0.74
C ALA A 281 -11.46 -13.00 -0.20
N ALA A 282 -12.50 -12.17 -0.08
CA ALA A 282 -13.66 -12.21 -0.96
C ALA A 282 -13.30 -11.93 -2.43
N ARG A 283 -12.40 -10.97 -2.68
CA ARG A 283 -11.90 -10.65 -4.03
C ARG A 283 -11.01 -11.75 -4.58
N ARG A 284 -10.17 -12.35 -3.73
CA ARG A 284 -9.41 -13.57 -4.06
C ARG A 284 -10.35 -14.71 -4.47
N LEU A 285 -11.40 -14.97 -3.69
CA LEU A 285 -12.43 -15.97 -4.01
C LEU A 285 -13.13 -15.65 -5.34
N GLY A 286 -13.51 -14.40 -5.58
CA GLY A 286 -14.12 -13.96 -6.84
C GLY A 286 -13.23 -14.25 -8.05
N ARG A 287 -11.94 -13.92 -7.98
CA ARG A 287 -10.95 -14.22 -9.04
C ARG A 287 -10.81 -15.73 -9.28
N VAL A 288 -10.81 -16.55 -8.23
CA VAL A 288 -10.75 -18.02 -8.36
C VAL A 288 -12.02 -18.54 -9.04
N LEU A 289 -13.21 -18.10 -8.63
CA LEU A 289 -14.47 -18.45 -9.30
C LEU A 289 -14.46 -18.06 -10.79
N GLU A 290 -13.94 -16.88 -11.13
CA GLU A 290 -13.80 -16.49 -12.54
C GLU A 290 -12.85 -17.38 -13.32
N ARG A 291 -11.71 -17.77 -12.72
CA ARG A 291 -10.72 -18.65 -13.34
C ARG A 291 -11.29 -20.04 -13.58
N GLU A 292 -11.90 -20.64 -12.56
CA GLU A 292 -12.55 -21.95 -12.67
C GLU A 292 -13.73 -21.93 -13.64
N GLY A 293 -14.55 -20.87 -13.61
CA GLY A 293 -15.71 -20.75 -14.51
C GLY A 293 -15.35 -20.56 -15.98
N ARG A 294 -14.14 -20.07 -16.29
CA ARG A 294 -13.59 -20.05 -17.66
C ARG A 294 -13.03 -21.41 -18.06
N ALA A 295 -12.46 -22.17 -17.13
CA ALA A 295 -11.95 -23.51 -17.37
C ALA A 295 -13.10 -24.51 -17.60
N ASP A 296 -14.25 -24.31 -16.94
CA ASP A 296 -15.48 -25.08 -17.13
C ASP A 296 -16.70 -24.16 -17.43
N PRO A 297 -16.89 -23.76 -18.70
CA PRO A 297 -18.00 -22.88 -19.10
C PRO A 297 -19.40 -23.46 -18.91
N GLY A 298 -19.53 -24.78 -18.73
CA GLY A 298 -20.82 -25.48 -18.58
C GLY A 298 -21.12 -25.92 -17.15
N GLY A 299 -20.10 -26.12 -16.33
CA GLY A 299 -20.23 -26.61 -14.96
C GLY A 299 -20.89 -25.63 -14.00
N ARG A 300 -21.34 -26.16 -12.87
CA ARG A 300 -21.69 -25.35 -11.71
C ARG A 300 -20.50 -25.34 -10.75
N LEU A 301 -20.29 -24.24 -10.05
CA LEU A 301 -19.20 -24.09 -9.09
C LEU A 301 -19.75 -24.00 -7.67
N ALA A 302 -19.13 -24.71 -6.74
CA ALA A 302 -19.36 -24.59 -5.32
C ALA A 302 -18.10 -24.03 -4.65
N ALA A 303 -18.26 -22.90 -3.95
CA ALA A 303 -17.22 -22.25 -3.19
C ALA A 303 -17.52 -22.31 -1.69
N ARG A 304 -16.48 -22.52 -0.90
CA ARG A 304 -16.52 -22.52 0.57
C ARG A 304 -15.49 -21.54 1.12
N CYS A 305 -15.88 -20.77 2.13
CA CYS A 305 -15.02 -19.79 2.78
C CYS A 305 -15.44 -19.54 4.23
N ALA A 306 -14.67 -18.73 4.96
CA ALA A 306 -15.06 -18.30 6.31
C ALA A 306 -16.33 -17.42 6.30
N PRO A 307 -17.13 -17.37 7.38
CA PRO A 307 -18.37 -16.58 7.43
C PRO A 307 -18.18 -15.09 7.10
N ALA A 308 -17.10 -14.47 7.60
CA ALA A 308 -16.80 -13.08 7.32
C ALA A 308 -16.48 -12.84 5.82
N VAL A 309 -15.85 -13.82 5.15
CA VAL A 309 -15.55 -13.76 3.71
C VAL A 309 -16.83 -13.85 2.90
N LEU A 310 -17.77 -14.71 3.29
CA LEU A 310 -19.09 -14.80 2.64
C LEU A 310 -19.86 -13.48 2.76
N GLU A 311 -19.84 -12.86 3.93
CA GLU A 311 -20.47 -11.55 4.15
C GLU A 311 -19.86 -10.47 3.24
N ALA A 312 -18.52 -10.38 3.19
CA ALA A 312 -17.82 -9.45 2.31
C ALA A 312 -18.04 -9.76 0.81
N PHE A 313 -18.24 -11.03 0.45
CA PHE A 313 -18.49 -11.47 -0.92
C PHE A 313 -19.85 -10.98 -1.46
N ALA A 314 -20.80 -10.59 -0.60
CA ALA A 314 -22.09 -10.05 -1.03
C ALA A 314 -21.94 -8.83 -1.97
N GLU A 315 -20.89 -8.02 -1.79
CA GLU A 315 -20.54 -6.89 -2.68
C GLU A 315 -20.22 -7.35 -4.12
N LEU A 316 -19.72 -8.58 -4.28
CA LEU A 316 -19.22 -9.14 -5.54
C LEU A 316 -20.26 -10.00 -6.26
N ASP A 317 -21.26 -10.52 -5.54
CA ASP A 317 -22.20 -11.54 -6.02
C ASP A 317 -22.89 -11.14 -7.34
N ALA A 318 -23.44 -9.92 -7.40
CA ALA A 318 -24.15 -9.45 -8.59
C ALA A 318 -23.22 -9.36 -9.81
N GLY A 319 -22.04 -8.75 -9.65
CA GLY A 319 -21.09 -8.61 -10.76
C GLY A 319 -20.49 -9.93 -11.22
N LEU A 320 -20.30 -10.89 -10.30
CA LEU A 320 -19.87 -12.25 -10.66
C LEU A 320 -20.97 -13.01 -11.38
N ALA A 321 -22.23 -12.85 -10.96
CA ALA A 321 -23.38 -13.44 -11.64
C ALA A 321 -23.56 -12.91 -13.07
N GLU A 322 -23.27 -11.63 -13.30
CA GLU A 322 -23.26 -11.05 -14.65
C GLU A 322 -22.17 -11.66 -15.54
N ARG A 323 -20.98 -11.94 -14.98
CA ARG A 323 -19.84 -12.47 -15.74
C ARG A 323 -19.89 -13.99 -15.97
N LEU A 324 -20.32 -14.76 -14.97
CA LEU A 324 -20.30 -16.22 -15.00
C LEU A 324 -21.67 -16.86 -15.25
N GLY A 325 -22.74 -16.07 -15.14
CA GLY A 325 -24.10 -16.57 -14.90
C GLY A 325 -24.27 -16.99 -13.43
N ARG A 326 -25.53 -17.20 -13.01
CA ARG A 326 -25.89 -17.76 -11.69
C ARG A 326 -25.56 -19.26 -11.57
N ARG A 327 -24.34 -19.63 -11.97
CA ARG A 327 -23.80 -21.00 -11.98
C ARG A 327 -22.85 -21.27 -10.82
N PHE A 328 -22.80 -20.40 -9.83
CA PHE A 328 -21.99 -20.62 -8.64
C PHE A 328 -22.83 -20.49 -7.37
N THR A 329 -22.39 -21.17 -6.32
CA THR A 329 -22.89 -21.00 -4.95
C THR A 329 -21.71 -20.78 -4.03
N VAL A 330 -21.85 -19.89 -3.05
CA VAL A 330 -20.86 -19.67 -2.00
C VAL A 330 -21.49 -19.97 -0.65
N SER A 331 -20.84 -20.81 0.16
CA SER A 331 -21.29 -21.16 1.51
C SER A 331 -20.20 -20.89 2.55
N ALA A 332 -20.62 -20.63 3.78
CA ALA A 332 -19.74 -20.38 4.90
C ALA A 332 -19.43 -21.65 5.69
N GLU A 333 -18.18 -21.79 6.13
CA GLU A 333 -17.69 -22.87 6.97
C GLU A 333 -17.22 -22.30 8.33
N PRO A 334 -17.97 -22.52 9.42
CA PRO A 334 -17.61 -22.02 10.74
C PRO A 334 -16.21 -22.48 11.19
N GLY A 335 -15.43 -21.56 11.74
CA GLY A 335 -14.06 -21.83 12.23
C GLY A 335 -12.98 -21.81 11.17
N TRP A 336 -13.30 -21.62 9.89
CA TRP A 336 -12.29 -21.37 8.86
C TRP A 336 -11.67 -19.99 9.02
N SER A 337 -10.38 -19.90 8.75
CA SER A 337 -9.65 -18.64 8.60
C SER A 337 -9.96 -18.02 7.23
N ASN A 338 -9.80 -16.69 7.12
CA ASN A 338 -10.16 -15.96 5.89
C ASN A 338 -9.28 -16.31 4.68
N ASP A 339 -8.07 -16.82 4.90
CA ASP A 339 -7.15 -17.30 3.85
C ASP A 339 -7.53 -18.68 3.31
N ARG A 340 -8.42 -19.42 4.00
CA ARG A 340 -8.92 -20.71 3.53
C ARG A 340 -10.12 -20.52 2.60
N ILE A 341 -9.88 -20.73 1.32
CA ILE A 341 -10.88 -20.68 0.25
C ILE A 341 -10.81 -21.99 -0.55
N GLU A 342 -11.95 -22.61 -0.80
CA GLU A 342 -12.05 -23.80 -1.64
C GLU A 342 -13.09 -23.57 -2.73
N VAL A 343 -12.74 -23.88 -3.98
CA VAL A 343 -13.65 -23.84 -5.14
C VAL A 343 -13.59 -25.18 -5.85
N SER A 344 -14.74 -25.72 -6.19
CA SER A 344 -14.87 -27.04 -6.84
C SER A 344 -16.03 -27.04 -7.82
N ALA A 345 -16.03 -27.99 -8.75
CA ALA A 345 -17.23 -28.29 -9.53
C ALA A 345 -18.32 -28.84 -8.61
N ALA A 346 -19.54 -28.34 -8.77
CA ALA A 346 -20.73 -28.72 -8.02
C ALA A 346 -21.51 -29.85 -8.73
#